data_AF-A0A8H3LDQ3-F1
#
_entry.id   AF-A0A8H3LDQ3-F1
#
_cell.length_a   1.000
_cell.length_b   1.000
_cell.length_c   1.000
_cell.angle_alpha   90.00
_cell.angle_beta   90.00
_cell.angle_gamma   90.00
#
_symmetry.space_group_name_H-M   'P 1'
#
loop_
_entity.id
_entity.type
_entity.pdbx_description
1 polymer ?
#
loop_
_entity_poly.entity_id
_entity_poly.type
_entity_poly.pdbx_seq_one_letter_code
_entity_poly.pdbx_strand_id
1 'polypeptide(L)'
;MEASFNCYVLNFSNTYVIEIYNERDIRYAQIGSNKYKLDTFMVGNISNFICQIKKVNCELKLWRVNIKRKEIRDKNVSTEEDIVQKLYGKDMEPGELFQEYFQDELNNQNFIATNIHIIAIISTTSTTVKDAIDIALKNVIRVRNDKPELTIMPFMERDFNDAITRITRNIQNNHKKSKSKTDFDILFIGGTPGIGKTRYGDELFKHLKNNQNWVPPEWKNNLHIESLYLDFGSGCKLDSYDDDLSPEVIIGLRIAFVFFIESKYDMKFVTFCDRVLKYKDVFKISNVFEFITEHLNLEPEQQLFVFLHIDEF
;
A
#
# COMPACT_ATOMS: atom_id res chain seq x y z
N MET A 1 -4.51 -6.13 42.85
CA MET A 1 -5.09 -5.63 41.59
C MET A 1 -6.47 -5.08 41.92
N GLU A 2 -6.70 -3.81 41.61
CA GLU A 2 -7.94 -3.06 41.89
C GLU A 2 -8.88 -3.06 40.67
N ALA A 3 -8.32 -2.89 39.46
CA ALA A 3 -9.06 -2.96 38.21
C ALA A 3 -8.16 -3.51 37.09
N SER A 4 -8.77 -3.97 36.00
CA SER A 4 -8.05 -4.44 34.81
C SER A 4 -8.80 -4.08 33.54
N PHE A 5 -8.09 -3.53 32.55
CA PHE A 5 -8.66 -3.14 31.25
C PHE A 5 -8.03 -3.96 30.13
N ASN A 6 -8.86 -4.49 29.25
CA ASN A 6 -8.39 -5.22 28.07
C ASN A 6 -8.18 -4.26 26.91
N CYS A 7 -7.00 -4.31 26.29
CA CYS A 7 -6.64 -3.60 25.08
C CYS A 7 -6.52 -4.58 23.92
N TYR A 8 -7.41 -4.47 22.94
CA TYR A 8 -7.40 -5.26 21.72
C TYR A 8 -6.78 -4.45 20.59
N VAL A 9 -5.83 -5.04 19.87
CA VAL A 9 -5.30 -4.41 18.65
C VAL A 9 -6.01 -5.02 17.46
N LEU A 10 -6.78 -4.21 16.72
CA LEU A 10 -7.44 -4.68 15.50
C LEU A 10 -6.39 -5.18 14.50
N ASN A 11 -6.75 -6.22 13.75
CA ASN A 11 -5.86 -6.97 12.84
C ASN A 11 -4.75 -7.81 13.51
N PHE A 12 -4.67 -7.83 14.84
CA PHE A 12 -3.81 -8.74 15.57
C PHE A 12 -4.61 -9.62 16.53
N SER A 13 -4.21 -10.88 16.68
CA SER A 13 -4.82 -11.81 17.65
C SER A 13 -4.46 -11.52 19.11
N ASN A 14 -3.64 -10.51 19.37
CA ASN A 14 -3.07 -10.24 20.69
C ASN A 14 -3.99 -9.32 21.49
N THR A 15 -4.18 -9.65 22.76
CA THR A 15 -4.82 -8.79 23.75
C THR A 15 -3.77 -8.42 24.79
N TYR A 16 -3.66 -7.13 25.11
CA TYR A 16 -2.85 -6.64 26.21
C TYR A 16 -3.75 -6.29 27.38
N VAL A 17 -3.23 -6.44 28.60
CA VAL A 17 -3.96 -6.12 29.82
C VAL A 17 -3.26 -4.94 30.49
N ILE A 18 -4.04 -3.95 30.89
CA ILE A 18 -3.61 -2.83 31.72
C ILE A 18 -4.16 -3.11 33.11
N GLU A 19 -3.27 -3.36 34.06
CA GLU A 19 -3.62 -3.70 35.42
C GLU A 19 -3.45 -2.48 36.32
N ILE A 20 -4.44 -2.19 37.15
CA ILE A 20 -4.40 -1.11 38.13
C ILE A 20 -4.15 -1.72 39.51
N TYR A 21 -3.18 -1.16 40.22
CA TYR A 21 -2.82 -1.54 41.58
C TYR A 21 -2.95 -0.35 42.50
N ASN A 22 -3.35 -0.61 43.75
CA ASN A 22 -3.29 0.34 44.84
C ASN A 22 -2.30 -0.18 45.87
N GLU A 23 -1.21 0.57 46.06
CA GLU A 23 -0.15 0.26 47.02
C GLU A 23 0.03 1.49 47.93
N ARG A 24 -0.37 1.37 49.21
CA ARG A 24 -0.21 2.42 50.22
C ARG A 24 -0.79 3.77 49.77
N ASP A 25 -2.04 3.75 49.30
CA ASP A 25 -2.80 4.92 48.82
C ASP A 25 -2.26 5.56 47.52
N ILE A 26 -1.30 4.92 46.85
CA ILE A 26 -0.83 5.34 45.53
C ILE A 26 -1.31 4.32 44.50
N ARG A 27 -2.06 4.82 43.50
CA ARG A 27 -2.53 4.01 42.38
C ARG A 27 -1.50 3.98 41.25
N TYR A 28 -1.27 2.80 40.71
CA TYR A 28 -0.33 2.55 39.61
C TYR A 28 -1.02 1.80 38.47
N ALA A 29 -0.70 2.18 37.24
CA ALA A 29 -1.03 1.42 36.05
C ALA A 29 0.19 0.58 35.62
N GLN A 30 -0.03 -0.70 35.35
CA GLN A 30 0.98 -1.61 34.84
C GLN A 30 0.56 -2.13 33.48
N ILE A 31 1.49 -2.08 32.52
CA ILE A 31 1.33 -2.64 31.19
C ILE A 31 2.62 -3.40 30.83
N GLY A 32 2.51 -4.73 30.73
CA GLY A 32 3.68 -5.60 30.65
C GLY A 32 4.61 -5.45 31.86
N SER A 33 5.89 -5.15 31.61
CA SER A 33 6.88 -4.88 32.65
C SER A 33 6.95 -3.41 33.11
N ASN A 34 6.20 -2.51 32.47
CA ASN A 34 6.27 -1.08 32.74
C ASN A 34 5.22 -0.69 33.79
N LYS A 35 5.65 0.08 34.80
CA LYS A 35 4.79 0.60 35.88
C LYS A 35 4.79 2.12 35.84
N TYR A 36 3.59 2.72 35.82
CA TYR A 36 3.36 4.15 35.78
C TYR A 36 2.49 4.55 36.97
N LYS A 37 2.72 5.73 37.55
CA LYS A 37 1.74 6.28 38.50
C LYS A 37 0.48 6.66 37.73
N LEU A 38 -0.70 6.39 38.30
CA LEU A 38 -1.95 6.58 37.59
C LEU A 38 -2.21 8.06 37.23
N ASP A 39 -1.78 8.98 38.08
CA ASP A 39 -1.89 10.43 37.88
C ASP A 39 -0.99 10.99 36.78
N THR A 40 -0.01 10.22 36.32
CA THR A 40 0.89 10.58 35.20
C THR A 40 0.79 9.62 34.02
N PHE A 41 -0.08 8.61 34.09
CA PHE A 41 -0.24 7.61 33.04
C PHE A 41 -1.09 8.18 31.90
N MET A 42 -0.42 8.49 30.78
CA MET A 42 -1.03 9.04 29.58
C MET A 42 -1.50 7.93 28.64
N VAL A 43 -2.52 8.22 27.84
CA VAL A 43 -2.99 7.34 26.76
C VAL A 43 -1.84 6.99 25.82
N GLY A 44 -0.96 7.94 25.49
CA GLY A 44 0.22 7.73 24.67
C GLY A 44 1.23 6.70 25.21
N ASN A 45 1.24 6.43 26.53
CA ASN A 45 2.09 5.37 27.08
C ASN A 45 1.64 3.98 26.60
N ILE A 46 0.33 3.77 26.41
CA ILE A 46 -0.24 2.52 25.87
C ILE A 46 0.18 2.36 24.41
N SER A 47 -0.01 3.42 23.60
CA SER A 47 0.39 3.42 22.19
C SER A 47 1.89 3.11 22.04
N ASN A 48 2.75 3.79 22.79
CA ASN A 48 4.19 3.57 22.75
C ASN A 48 4.60 2.13 23.09
N PHE A 49 3.97 1.54 24.12
CA PHE A 49 4.22 0.15 24.51
C PHE A 49 3.84 -0.84 23.38
N ILE A 50 2.66 -0.66 22.79
CA ILE A 50 2.18 -1.55 21.71
C ILE A 50 3.09 -1.42 20.48
N CYS A 51 3.46 -0.19 20.09
CA CYS A 51 4.40 0.07 18.99
C CYS A 51 5.74 -0.64 19.20
N GLN A 52 6.29 -0.56 20.42
CA GLN A 52 7.56 -1.21 20.78
C GLN A 52 7.48 -2.74 20.64
N ILE A 53 6.45 -3.38 21.21
CA ILE A 53 6.29 -4.84 21.15
C ILE A 53 6.09 -5.31 19.71
N LYS A 54 5.30 -4.57 18.93
CA LYS A 54 5.05 -4.92 17.53
C LYS A 54 6.21 -4.59 16.61
N LYS A 55 7.23 -3.86 17.09
CA LYS A 55 8.33 -3.32 16.26
C LYS A 55 7.81 -2.49 15.09
N VAL A 56 6.70 -1.79 15.29
CA VAL A 56 6.08 -0.92 14.27
C VAL A 56 6.25 0.52 14.71
N ASN A 57 6.71 1.38 13.80
CA ASN A 57 6.69 2.82 13.98
C ASN A 57 5.32 3.32 13.50
N CYS A 58 4.29 3.22 14.34
CA CYS A 58 2.92 3.57 14.00
C CYS A 58 2.33 4.65 14.91
N GLU A 59 1.52 5.50 14.30
CA GLU A 59 0.55 6.36 14.97
C GLU A 59 -0.65 5.46 15.31
N LEU A 60 -0.77 5.04 16.58
CA LEU A 60 -1.89 4.24 17.06
C LEU A 60 -2.97 5.17 17.61
N LYS A 61 -4.18 5.04 17.07
CA LYS A 61 -5.39 5.61 17.68
C LYS A 61 -6.00 4.60 18.64
N LEU A 62 -6.37 5.06 19.81
CA LEU A 62 -6.96 4.25 20.86
C LEU A 62 -8.41 4.68 21.05
N TRP A 63 -9.32 3.72 21.16
CA TRP A 63 -10.75 3.98 21.29
C TRP A 63 -11.28 3.29 22.54
N ARG A 64 -12.01 4.02 23.37
CA ARG A 64 -12.78 3.44 24.49
C ARG A 64 -14.11 2.93 23.96
N VAL A 65 -14.42 1.66 24.22
CA VAL A 65 -15.73 1.06 23.95
C VAL A 65 -16.30 0.41 25.20
N ASN A 66 -17.64 0.40 25.31
CA ASN A 66 -18.36 -0.26 26.39
C ASN A 66 -19.35 -1.28 25.82
N ILE A 67 -18.83 -2.47 25.50
CA ILE A 67 -19.56 -3.55 24.83
C ILE A 67 -18.96 -4.91 25.19
N LYS A 68 -19.76 -5.98 25.21
CA LYS A 68 -19.23 -7.31 25.51
C LYS A 68 -18.24 -7.75 24.43
N ARG A 69 -17.16 -8.41 24.85
CA ARG A 69 -16.13 -8.98 23.95
C ARG A 69 -16.69 -9.80 22.78
N LYS A 70 -17.74 -10.60 23.00
CA LYS A 70 -18.36 -11.42 21.94
C LYS A 70 -18.92 -10.54 20.82
N GLU A 71 -19.56 -9.44 21.17
CA GLU A 71 -20.17 -8.52 20.21
C GLU A 71 -19.12 -7.76 19.36
N ILE A 72 -17.91 -7.54 19.88
CA ILE A 72 -16.79 -6.99 19.08
C ILE A 72 -16.44 -7.96 17.94
N ARG A 73 -16.38 -9.27 18.23
CA ARG A 73 -16.11 -10.31 17.22
C ARG A 73 -17.27 -10.47 16.24
N ASP A 74 -18.50 -10.50 16.75
CA ASP A 74 -19.69 -10.78 15.94
C ASP A 74 -19.99 -9.64 14.93
N LYS A 75 -19.56 -8.41 15.22
CA LYS A 75 -19.79 -7.23 14.38
C LYS A 75 -18.78 -7.03 13.24
N ASN A 76 -17.79 -7.92 13.09
CA ASN A 76 -16.73 -7.85 12.06
C ASN A 76 -16.15 -6.42 11.92
N VAL A 77 -15.63 -5.88 13.02
CA VAL A 77 -15.06 -4.52 13.08
C VAL A 77 -13.65 -4.53 12.52
N SER A 78 -13.37 -3.66 11.55
CA SER A 78 -12.07 -3.60 10.87
C SER A 78 -11.53 -2.18 10.62
N THR A 79 -12.39 -1.15 10.63
CA THR A 79 -12.00 0.25 10.36
C THR A 79 -12.35 1.21 11.52
N GLU A 80 -11.87 2.46 11.44
CA GLU A 80 -12.26 3.52 12.38
C GLU A 80 -13.77 3.80 12.32
N GLU A 81 -14.34 3.85 11.11
CA GLU A 81 -15.78 4.02 10.90
C GLU A 81 -16.59 2.90 11.54
N ASP A 82 -16.11 1.66 11.47
CA ASP A 82 -16.75 0.53 12.14
C ASP A 82 -16.77 0.71 13.66
N ILE A 83 -15.69 1.21 14.26
CA ILE A 83 -15.62 1.45 15.72
C ILE A 83 -16.63 2.52 16.12
N VAL A 84 -16.71 3.62 15.38
CA VAL A 84 -17.64 4.72 15.68
C VAL A 84 -19.09 4.27 15.47
N GLN A 85 -19.41 3.66 14.33
CA GLN A 85 -20.79 3.35 13.95
C GLN A 85 -21.33 2.07 14.61
N LYS A 86 -20.50 1.02 14.74
CA LYS A 86 -20.94 -0.30 15.24
C LYS A 86 -20.70 -0.47 16.73
N LEU A 87 -19.66 0.16 17.29
CA LEU A 87 -19.26 0.01 18.70
C LEU A 87 -19.47 1.28 19.54
N TYR A 88 -19.86 2.39 18.91
CA TYR A 88 -20.00 3.69 19.60
C TYR A 88 -18.73 4.09 20.36
N GLY A 89 -17.58 3.81 19.75
CA GLY A 89 -16.28 4.10 20.37
C GLY A 89 -16.03 5.59 20.53
N LYS A 90 -15.40 5.94 21.65
CA LYS A 90 -14.90 7.29 21.92
C LYS A 90 -13.40 7.33 21.69
N ASP A 91 -12.93 8.24 20.83
CA ASP A 91 -11.51 8.45 20.56
C ASP A 91 -10.78 8.86 21.85
N MET A 92 -9.53 8.41 22.00
CA MET A 92 -8.68 8.67 23.15
C MET A 92 -7.41 9.40 22.72
N GLU A 93 -7.30 10.66 23.13
CA GLU A 93 -6.19 11.53 22.76
C GLU A 93 -4.88 11.10 23.46
N PRO A 94 -3.77 10.91 22.73
CA PRO A 94 -2.51 10.42 23.33
C PRO A 94 -1.93 11.31 24.44
N GLY A 95 -2.20 12.63 24.39
CA GLY A 95 -1.72 13.60 25.36
C GLY A 95 -2.56 13.68 26.65
N GLU A 96 -3.73 13.05 26.66
CA GLU A 96 -4.64 13.07 27.81
C GLU A 96 -4.33 11.93 28.79
N LEU A 97 -4.78 12.11 30.04
CA LEU A 97 -4.57 11.14 31.09
C LEU A 97 -5.52 9.96 30.91
N PHE A 98 -5.01 8.74 31.09
CA PHE A 98 -5.82 7.53 31.04
C PHE A 98 -7.04 7.61 31.97
N GLN A 99 -6.85 8.14 33.18
CA GLN A 99 -7.91 8.24 34.17
C GLN A 99 -9.08 9.13 33.72
N GLU A 100 -8.89 10.08 32.81
CA GLU A 100 -9.97 10.95 32.31
C GLU A 100 -11.01 10.18 31.50
N TYR A 101 -10.60 9.08 30.87
CA TYR A 101 -11.48 8.20 30.10
C TYR A 101 -12.16 7.12 30.95
N PHE A 102 -11.63 6.84 32.14
CA PHE A 102 -12.05 5.72 32.98
C PHE A 102 -12.38 6.13 34.44
N GLN A 103 -12.80 7.39 34.67
CA GLN A 103 -13.03 7.92 36.02
C GLN A 103 -14.06 7.10 36.81
N ASP A 104 -15.17 6.74 36.17
CA ASP A 104 -16.26 6.00 36.82
C ASP A 104 -15.80 4.60 37.22
N GLU A 105 -15.04 3.93 36.34
CA GLU A 105 -14.52 2.59 36.52
C GLU A 105 -13.43 2.52 37.58
N LEU A 106 -12.61 3.58 37.68
CA LEU A 106 -11.53 3.68 38.64
C LEU A 106 -12.03 4.08 40.04
N ASN A 107 -13.17 4.76 40.15
CA ASN A 107 -13.69 5.28 41.42
C ASN A 107 -14.87 4.47 41.99
N ASN A 108 -15.52 3.62 41.18
CA ASN A 108 -16.69 2.86 41.62
C ASN A 108 -16.38 1.36 41.80
N GLN A 109 -16.34 0.90 43.06
CA GLN A 109 -16.09 -0.51 43.41
C GLN A 109 -17.16 -1.49 42.90
N ASN A 110 -18.35 -1.00 42.52
CA ASN A 110 -19.44 -1.83 42.00
C ASN A 110 -19.47 -1.89 40.45
N PHE A 111 -18.50 -1.28 39.77
CA PHE A 111 -18.47 -1.25 38.31
C PHE A 111 -17.97 -2.58 37.74
N ILE A 112 -18.81 -3.26 36.96
CA ILE A 112 -18.43 -4.50 36.26
C ILE A 112 -17.61 -4.12 35.02
N ALA A 113 -16.28 -4.05 35.17
CA ALA A 113 -15.34 -3.68 34.10
C ALA A 113 -15.26 -4.68 32.92
N THR A 114 -16.09 -5.73 32.89
CA THR A 114 -15.97 -6.80 31.88
C THR A 114 -16.35 -6.37 30.46
N ASN A 115 -17.11 -5.29 30.32
CA ASN A 115 -17.57 -4.79 29.01
C ASN A 115 -16.72 -3.63 28.50
N ILE A 116 -15.77 -3.14 29.29
CA ILE A 116 -14.97 -1.98 28.90
C ILE A 116 -13.66 -2.45 28.31
N HIS A 117 -13.45 -1.99 27.09
CA HIS A 117 -12.34 -2.40 26.27
C HIS A 117 -11.72 -1.19 25.60
N ILE A 118 -10.41 -1.25 25.43
CA ILE A 118 -9.65 -0.32 24.59
C ILE A 118 -9.44 -1.03 23.26
N ILE A 119 -9.80 -0.36 22.17
CA ILE A 119 -9.51 -0.83 20.82
C ILE A 119 -8.39 0.04 20.26
N ALA A 120 -7.26 -0.58 19.96
CA ALA A 120 -6.16 0.04 19.25
C ALA A 120 -6.30 -0.25 17.76
N ILE A 121 -6.36 0.81 16.96
CA ILE A 121 -6.27 0.74 15.51
C ILE A 121 -4.99 1.44 15.08
N ILE A 122 -4.23 0.78 14.21
CA ILE A 122 -3.14 1.46 13.52
C ILE A 122 -3.80 2.49 12.63
N SER A 123 -3.57 3.77 12.92
CA SER A 123 -3.99 4.85 12.05
C SER A 123 -3.25 4.66 10.74
N THR A 124 -3.88 3.99 9.79
CA THR A 124 -3.56 4.21 8.40
C THR A 124 -4.16 5.58 8.11
N THR A 125 -3.41 6.66 8.37
CA THR A 125 -3.58 7.86 7.55
C THR A 125 -3.72 7.35 6.13
N SER A 126 -4.80 7.71 5.43
CA SER A 126 -5.10 7.22 4.09
C SER A 126 -3.91 7.52 3.19
N THR A 127 -2.95 6.61 3.19
CA THR A 127 -1.62 6.83 2.65
C THR A 127 -1.83 6.63 1.17
N THR A 128 -1.86 7.71 0.41
CA THR A 128 -1.97 7.59 -1.04
C THR A 128 -0.72 6.89 -1.60
N VAL A 129 -0.76 6.44 -2.85
CA VAL A 129 0.45 5.90 -3.51
C VAL A 129 1.58 6.95 -3.47
N LYS A 130 1.23 8.24 -3.62
CA LYS A 130 2.16 9.36 -3.48
C LYS A 130 2.82 9.40 -2.12
N ASP A 131 2.04 9.37 -1.04
CA ASP A 131 2.59 9.44 0.33
C ASP A 131 3.52 8.26 0.62
N ALA A 132 3.15 7.06 0.18
CA ALA A 132 3.98 5.87 0.33
C ALA A 132 5.31 5.99 -0.43
N ILE A 133 5.28 6.56 -1.65
CA ILE A 133 6.48 6.83 -2.45
C ILE A 133 7.35 7.91 -1.82
N ASP A 134 6.77 9.02 -1.35
CA ASP A 134 7.50 10.10 -0.70
C ASP A 134 8.20 9.61 0.59
N ILE A 135 7.53 8.74 1.35
CA ILE A 135 8.11 8.04 2.51
C ILE A 135 9.26 7.14 2.07
N ALA A 136 9.08 6.35 1.01
CA ALA A 136 10.11 5.46 0.49
C ALA A 136 11.36 6.22 0.06
N LEU A 137 11.18 7.39 -0.56
CA LEU A 137 12.25 8.23 -1.10
C LEU A 137 12.97 9.09 -0.06
N LYS A 138 12.52 9.08 1.20
CA LYS A 138 13.17 9.85 2.27
C LYS A 138 14.64 9.44 2.42
N ASN A 139 15.53 10.43 2.36
CA ASN A 139 16.99 10.29 2.43
C ASN A 139 17.61 9.41 1.33
N VAL A 140 16.97 9.29 0.17
CA VAL A 140 17.48 8.52 -0.97
C VAL A 140 18.19 9.44 -1.94
N ILE A 141 19.32 8.98 -2.48
CA ILE A 141 20.12 9.73 -3.44
C ILE A 141 19.50 9.57 -4.82
N ARG A 142 19.23 10.70 -5.49
CA ARG A 142 18.87 10.71 -6.91
C ARG A 142 20.09 10.36 -7.75
N VAL A 143 19.92 9.42 -8.67
CA VAL A 143 20.95 9.08 -9.65
C VAL A 143 20.83 10.08 -10.80
N ARG A 144 21.93 10.76 -11.15
CA ARG A 144 21.99 11.47 -12.44
C ARG A 144 22.19 10.43 -13.53
N ASN A 145 21.17 10.21 -14.35
CA ASN A 145 21.33 9.42 -15.56
C ASN A 145 21.93 10.30 -16.65
N ASP A 146 23.25 10.31 -16.72
CA ASP A 146 23.99 10.73 -17.92
C ASP A 146 24.21 9.54 -18.87
N LYS A 147 23.27 8.59 -18.93
CA LYS A 147 23.35 7.49 -19.91
C LYS A 147 22.94 8.05 -21.27
N PRO A 148 23.86 8.18 -22.24
CA PRO A 148 23.48 8.55 -23.60
C PRO A 148 22.50 7.50 -24.12
N GLU A 149 21.48 7.96 -24.87
CA GLU A 149 20.68 7.07 -25.71
C GLU A 149 21.64 6.31 -26.63
N LEU A 150 22.00 5.10 -26.22
CA LEU A 150 22.75 4.19 -27.08
C LEU A 150 21.86 3.97 -28.30
N THR A 151 22.30 4.51 -29.42
CA THR A 151 21.73 4.25 -30.75
C THR A 151 22.04 2.79 -31.08
N ILE A 152 21.26 1.90 -30.49
CA ILE A 152 21.33 0.46 -30.75
C ILE A 152 20.88 0.28 -32.18
N MET A 153 21.78 -0.20 -33.03
CA MET A 153 21.48 -0.52 -34.43
C MET A 153 20.28 -1.50 -34.48
N PRO A 154 19.25 -1.21 -35.28
CA PRO A 154 18.08 -2.08 -35.40
C PRO A 154 18.50 -3.45 -35.94
N PHE A 155 18.01 -4.52 -35.34
CA PHE A 155 18.33 -5.88 -35.76
C PHE A 155 17.35 -6.34 -36.85
N MET A 156 17.66 -5.99 -38.11
CA MET A 156 16.83 -6.22 -39.31
C MET A 156 15.44 -5.55 -39.24
N GLU A 157 14.84 -5.24 -40.39
CA GLU A 157 13.44 -4.78 -40.43
C GLU A 157 12.54 -5.95 -40.00
N ARG A 158 11.97 -5.85 -38.79
CA ARG A 158 10.97 -6.80 -38.31
C ARG A 158 9.58 -6.38 -38.79
N ASP A 159 8.78 -7.36 -39.18
CA ASP A 159 7.37 -7.13 -39.43
C ASP A 159 6.60 -7.08 -38.10
N PHE A 160 5.99 -5.92 -37.82
CA PHE A 160 5.18 -5.68 -36.64
C PHE A 160 3.67 -5.65 -36.92
N ASN A 161 3.24 -5.86 -38.17
CA ASN A 161 1.85 -5.66 -38.61
C ASN A 161 0.86 -6.49 -37.79
N ASP A 162 1.17 -7.76 -37.53
CA ASP A 162 0.31 -8.63 -36.73
C ASP A 162 0.18 -8.13 -35.29
N ALA A 163 1.29 -7.76 -34.65
CA ALA A 163 1.29 -7.24 -33.28
C ALA A 163 0.51 -5.92 -33.20
N ILE A 164 0.75 -5.00 -34.13
CA ILE A 164 0.04 -3.72 -34.22
C ILE A 164 -1.46 -3.96 -34.42
N THR A 165 -1.85 -4.90 -35.29
CA THR A 165 -3.26 -5.25 -35.53
C THR A 165 -3.95 -5.71 -34.24
N ARG A 166 -3.28 -6.55 -33.43
CA ARG A 166 -3.80 -7.00 -32.12
C ARG A 166 -3.92 -5.85 -31.12
N ILE A 167 -2.92 -4.96 -31.08
CA ILE A 167 -2.94 -3.77 -30.21
C ILE A 167 -4.09 -2.83 -30.59
N THR A 168 -4.26 -2.51 -31.88
CA THR A 168 -5.36 -1.67 -32.36
C THR A 168 -6.71 -2.30 -32.05
N ARG A 169 -6.84 -3.62 -32.18
CA ARG A 169 -8.07 -4.35 -31.81
C ARG A 169 -8.40 -4.22 -30.33
N ASN A 170 -7.42 -4.38 -29.44
CA ASN A 170 -7.60 -4.20 -27.99
C ASN A 170 -8.09 -2.79 -27.66
N ILE A 171 -7.50 -1.78 -28.29
CA ILE A 171 -7.90 -0.37 -28.11
C ILE A 171 -9.35 -0.15 -28.53
N GLN A 172 -9.74 -0.64 -29.71
CA GLN A 172 -11.11 -0.54 -30.19
C GLN A 172 -12.12 -1.24 -29.26
N ASN A 173 -11.75 -2.41 -28.73
CA ASN A 173 -12.61 -3.15 -27.81
C ASN A 173 -12.74 -2.47 -26.44
N ASN A 174 -11.67 -1.84 -25.96
CA ASN A 174 -11.72 -0.98 -24.77
C ASN A 174 -12.62 0.24 -25.02
N HIS A 175 -12.49 0.92 -26.16
CA HIS A 175 -13.35 2.06 -26.50
C HIS A 175 -14.83 1.65 -26.53
N LYS A 176 -15.15 0.45 -27.02
CA LYS A 176 -16.51 -0.12 -26.99
C LYS A 176 -16.97 -0.57 -25.60
N LYS A 177 -16.14 -0.38 -24.56
CA LYS A 177 -16.35 -0.82 -23.17
C LYS A 177 -16.63 -2.32 -23.07
N SER A 178 -15.99 -3.13 -23.93
CA SER A 178 -16.12 -4.58 -23.82
C SER A 178 -15.55 -5.06 -22.49
N LYS A 179 -16.29 -5.99 -21.87
CA LYS A 179 -15.88 -6.67 -20.64
C LYS A 179 -15.48 -8.12 -20.88
N SER A 180 -15.61 -8.62 -22.12
CA SER A 180 -15.30 -10.01 -22.43
C SER A 180 -13.80 -10.24 -22.49
N LYS A 181 -13.30 -11.22 -21.74
CA LYS A 181 -11.89 -11.59 -21.77
C LYS A 181 -11.43 -12.04 -23.16
N THR A 182 -12.32 -12.63 -23.96
CA THR A 182 -12.02 -13.11 -25.32
C THR A 182 -11.78 -12.00 -26.33
N ASP A 183 -12.14 -10.77 -25.98
CA ASP A 183 -12.01 -9.61 -26.87
C ASP A 183 -10.63 -8.97 -26.75
N PHE A 184 -9.81 -9.40 -25.79
CA PHE A 184 -8.49 -8.84 -25.52
C PHE A 184 -7.40 -9.87 -25.77
N ASP A 185 -6.38 -9.47 -26.52
CA ASP A 185 -5.17 -10.25 -26.76
C ASP A 185 -4.05 -9.84 -25.82
N ILE A 186 -3.23 -10.81 -25.42
CA ILE A 186 -1.93 -10.56 -24.80
C ILE A 186 -0.87 -11.07 -25.79
N LEU A 187 0.12 -10.23 -26.10
CA LEU A 187 1.25 -10.64 -26.92
C LEU A 187 2.23 -11.43 -26.04
N PHE A 188 2.47 -12.69 -26.40
CA PHE A 188 3.44 -13.54 -25.72
C PHE A 188 4.60 -13.88 -26.66
N ILE A 189 5.83 -13.64 -26.21
CA ILE A 189 7.05 -13.92 -26.96
C ILE A 189 7.84 -14.97 -26.20
N GLY A 190 7.81 -16.21 -26.68
CA GLY A 190 8.55 -17.34 -26.10
C GLY A 190 9.82 -17.69 -26.86
N GLY A 191 10.77 -18.33 -26.19
CA GLY A 191 11.96 -18.92 -26.82
C GLY A 191 13.20 -18.88 -25.93
N THR A 192 14.32 -19.37 -26.46
CA THR A 192 15.58 -19.53 -25.68
C THR A 192 16.18 -18.19 -25.22
N PRO A 193 17.04 -18.19 -24.19
CA PRO A 193 17.82 -17.02 -23.81
C PRO A 193 18.62 -16.46 -25.00
N GLY A 194 18.68 -15.14 -25.15
CA GLY A 194 19.53 -14.47 -26.15
C GLY A 194 18.97 -14.33 -27.57
N ILE A 195 17.75 -14.81 -27.86
CA ILE A 195 17.15 -14.69 -29.22
C ILE A 195 16.58 -13.29 -29.55
N GLY A 196 16.75 -12.32 -28.65
CA GLY A 196 16.28 -10.95 -28.86
C GLY A 196 14.79 -10.72 -28.54
N LYS A 197 14.23 -11.44 -27.56
CA LYS A 197 12.86 -11.22 -27.05
C LYS A 197 12.69 -9.80 -26.49
N THR A 198 13.57 -9.41 -25.57
CA THR A 198 13.58 -8.08 -24.96
C THR A 198 13.73 -6.99 -26.03
N ARG A 199 14.67 -7.21 -26.99
CA ARG A 199 14.87 -6.31 -28.13
C ARG A 199 13.64 -6.18 -29.03
N TYR A 200 12.90 -7.26 -29.27
CA TYR A 200 11.66 -7.19 -30.04
C TYR A 200 10.65 -6.25 -29.37
N GLY A 201 10.47 -6.36 -28.04
CA GLY A 201 9.58 -5.48 -27.28
C GLY A 201 9.99 -4.01 -27.39
N ASP A 202 11.29 -3.72 -27.24
CA ASP A 202 11.83 -2.36 -27.38
C ASP A 202 11.64 -1.79 -28.79
N GLU A 203 11.91 -2.59 -29.83
CA GLU A 203 11.76 -2.18 -31.23
C GLU A 203 10.29 -1.96 -31.60
N LEU A 204 9.38 -2.83 -31.13
CA LEU A 204 7.93 -2.66 -31.31
C LEU A 204 7.44 -1.37 -30.64
N PHE A 205 7.85 -1.10 -29.39
CA PHE A 205 7.48 0.15 -28.72
C PHE A 205 8.01 1.38 -29.45
N LYS A 206 9.28 1.37 -29.89
CA LYS A 206 9.84 2.45 -30.71
C LYS A 206 9.05 2.65 -32.00
N HIS A 207 8.62 1.57 -32.66
CA HIS A 207 7.77 1.65 -33.84
C HIS A 207 6.42 2.32 -33.51
N LEU A 208 5.73 1.90 -32.44
CA LEU A 208 4.47 2.49 -32.02
C LEU A 208 4.61 3.98 -31.69
N LYS A 209 5.71 4.38 -31.04
CA LYS A 209 6.00 5.77 -30.67
C LYS A 209 6.29 6.65 -31.90
N ASN A 210 7.07 6.14 -32.86
CA ASN A 210 7.50 6.88 -34.04
C ASN A 210 6.44 6.90 -35.17
N ASN A 211 5.59 5.88 -35.25
CA ASN A 211 4.57 5.72 -36.26
C ASN A 211 3.20 5.57 -35.59
N GLN A 212 2.43 6.66 -35.56
CA GLN A 212 1.12 6.71 -34.89
C GLN A 212 -0.06 6.36 -35.81
N ASN A 213 0.17 5.69 -36.95
CA ASN A 213 -0.92 5.28 -37.85
C ASN A 213 -1.90 4.28 -37.22
N TRP A 214 -1.49 3.58 -36.16
CA TRP A 214 -2.33 2.66 -35.39
C TRP A 214 -3.27 3.37 -34.41
N VAL A 215 -3.02 4.65 -34.14
CA VAL A 215 -3.75 5.44 -33.14
C VAL A 215 -5.14 5.77 -33.69
N PRO A 216 -6.22 5.49 -32.94
CA PRO A 216 -7.56 5.89 -33.35
C PRO A 216 -7.66 7.40 -33.60
N PRO A 217 -8.46 7.87 -34.58
CA PRO A 217 -8.61 9.30 -34.85
C PRO A 217 -8.99 10.12 -33.62
N GLU A 218 -9.76 9.54 -32.69
CA GLU A 218 -10.20 10.16 -31.45
C GLU A 218 -9.03 10.47 -30.50
N TRP A 219 -7.88 9.80 -30.64
CA TRP A 219 -6.73 9.91 -29.74
C TRP A 219 -5.57 10.72 -30.35
N LYS A 220 -5.64 11.08 -31.64
CA LYS A 220 -4.49 11.55 -32.43
C LYS A 220 -3.75 12.77 -31.86
N ASN A 221 -4.44 13.64 -31.11
CA ASN A 221 -3.83 14.80 -30.44
C ASN A 221 -3.82 14.70 -28.91
N ASN A 222 -4.41 13.64 -28.37
CA ASN A 222 -4.66 13.46 -26.94
C ASN A 222 -3.97 12.22 -26.38
N LEU A 223 -3.08 11.57 -27.14
CA LEU A 223 -2.40 10.35 -26.72
C LEU A 223 -1.10 10.66 -25.99
N HIS A 224 -0.99 10.20 -24.75
CA HIS A 224 0.27 10.06 -24.03
C HIS A 224 0.72 8.59 -24.05
N ILE A 225 1.96 8.32 -24.42
CA ILE A 225 2.50 6.96 -24.56
C ILE A 225 3.66 6.73 -23.60
N GLU A 226 3.54 5.70 -22.76
CA GLU A 226 4.58 5.25 -21.83
C GLU A 226 4.94 3.79 -22.07
N SER A 227 6.19 3.42 -21.76
CA SER A 227 6.62 2.02 -21.72
C SER A 227 7.03 1.67 -20.30
N LEU A 228 6.57 0.50 -19.86
CA LEU A 228 6.96 -0.08 -18.58
C LEU A 228 7.54 -1.46 -18.84
N TYR A 229 8.79 -1.65 -18.43
CA TYR A 229 9.48 -2.93 -18.50
C TYR A 229 9.59 -3.54 -17.11
N LEU A 230 8.87 -4.63 -16.86
CA LEU A 230 8.92 -5.36 -15.60
C LEU A 230 9.82 -6.58 -15.77
N ASP A 231 11.07 -6.49 -15.29
CA ASP A 231 12.02 -7.61 -15.28
C ASP A 231 11.87 -8.45 -14.01
N PHE A 232 11.18 -9.58 -14.11
CA PHE A 232 11.02 -10.54 -13.02
C PHE A 232 12.23 -11.45 -12.80
N GLY A 233 13.25 -11.40 -13.67
CA GLY A 233 14.48 -12.16 -13.52
C GLY A 233 15.46 -11.51 -12.54
N SER A 234 15.81 -10.23 -12.78
CA SER A 234 16.87 -9.54 -12.03
C SER A 234 16.47 -8.20 -11.41
N GLY A 235 15.49 -7.50 -11.97
CA GLY A 235 15.04 -6.18 -11.51
C GLY A 235 14.07 -6.25 -10.33
N CYS A 236 12.85 -6.70 -10.60
CA CYS A 236 11.72 -6.74 -9.67
C CYS A 236 11.19 -8.18 -9.48
N LYS A 237 12.12 -9.10 -9.23
CA LYS A 237 11.87 -10.54 -9.06
C LYS A 237 10.78 -10.84 -8.01
N LEU A 238 10.05 -11.94 -8.20
CA LEU A 238 9.15 -12.49 -7.19
C LEU A 238 9.96 -13.12 -6.04
N ASP A 239 9.60 -12.77 -4.81
CA ASP A 239 10.24 -13.30 -3.60
C ASP A 239 9.22 -13.50 -2.47
N SER A 240 9.70 -13.81 -1.26
CA SER A 240 8.84 -14.08 -0.10
C SER A 240 7.99 -12.89 0.35
N TYR A 241 8.27 -11.66 -0.11
CA TYR A 241 7.38 -10.53 0.17
C TYR A 241 6.04 -10.64 -0.56
N ASP A 242 5.98 -11.42 -1.64
CA ASP A 242 4.79 -11.57 -2.47
C ASP A 242 3.81 -12.66 -1.99
N ASP A 243 4.24 -13.56 -1.10
CA ASP A 243 3.47 -14.75 -0.68
C ASP A 243 2.09 -14.42 -0.11
N ASP A 244 1.98 -13.31 0.62
CA ASP A 244 0.75 -12.84 1.27
C ASP A 244 0.07 -11.67 0.51
N LEU A 245 0.48 -11.41 -0.74
CA LEU A 245 -0.03 -10.30 -1.54
C LEU A 245 -1.02 -10.79 -2.61
N SER A 246 -2.01 -9.95 -2.93
CA SER A 246 -2.85 -10.21 -4.09
C SER A 246 -2.06 -9.97 -5.38
N PRO A 247 -2.36 -10.69 -6.48
CA PRO A 247 -1.72 -10.45 -7.78
C PRO A 247 -1.80 -8.99 -8.24
N GLU A 248 -2.89 -8.30 -7.91
CA GLU A 248 -3.07 -6.89 -8.22
C GLU A 248 -2.03 -6.00 -7.50
N VAL A 249 -1.79 -6.25 -6.22
CA VAL A 249 -0.80 -5.51 -5.43
C VAL A 249 0.62 -5.85 -5.87
N ILE A 250 0.89 -7.12 -6.18
CA ILE A 250 2.19 -7.60 -6.69
C ILE A 250 2.60 -6.82 -7.95
N ILE A 251 1.67 -6.68 -8.91
CA ILE A 251 1.91 -5.94 -10.14
C ILE A 251 1.96 -4.43 -9.88
N GLY A 252 1.07 -3.88 -9.07
CA GLY A 252 1.04 -2.45 -8.77
C GLY A 252 2.32 -1.95 -8.08
N LEU A 253 2.89 -2.72 -7.14
CA LEU A 253 4.19 -2.41 -6.53
C LEU A 253 5.32 -2.31 -7.56
N ARG A 254 5.31 -3.19 -8.56
CA ARG A 254 6.35 -3.25 -9.61
C ARG A 254 6.20 -2.12 -10.61
N ILE A 255 4.97 -1.80 -11.01
CA ILE A 255 4.67 -0.62 -11.82
C ILE A 255 5.13 0.65 -11.09
N ALA A 256 4.80 0.79 -9.80
CA ALA A 256 5.22 1.95 -9.02
C ALA A 256 6.75 2.06 -8.91
N PHE A 257 7.44 0.95 -8.65
CA PHE A 257 8.90 0.92 -8.60
C PHE A 257 9.51 1.31 -9.94
N VAL A 258 9.13 0.64 -11.03
CA VAL A 258 9.71 0.88 -12.37
C VAL A 258 9.44 2.30 -12.84
N PHE A 259 8.24 2.83 -12.63
CA PHE A 259 7.90 4.17 -13.09
C PHE A 259 8.53 5.26 -12.23
N PHE A 260 8.46 5.19 -10.90
CA PHE A 260 8.85 6.31 -10.03
C PHE A 260 10.28 6.22 -9.51
N ILE A 261 10.84 5.01 -9.39
CA ILE A 261 12.08 4.77 -8.64
C ILE A 261 13.21 4.31 -9.55
N GLU A 262 12.94 3.30 -10.38
CA GLU A 262 13.95 2.64 -11.19
C GLU A 262 14.66 3.64 -12.12
N SER A 263 15.98 3.52 -12.21
CA SER A 263 16.87 4.42 -12.92
C SER A 263 16.90 5.86 -12.39
N LYS A 264 15.93 6.34 -11.60
CA LYS A 264 15.87 7.72 -11.07
C LYS A 264 16.57 7.85 -9.71
N TYR A 265 16.59 6.77 -8.93
CA TYR A 265 17.12 6.72 -7.57
C TYR A 265 18.00 5.50 -7.36
N ASP A 266 18.98 5.62 -6.45
CA ASP A 266 19.83 4.50 -6.05
C ASP A 266 19.08 3.63 -5.03
N MET A 267 18.09 2.89 -5.51
CA MET A 267 17.24 2.03 -4.70
C MET A 267 16.90 0.76 -5.46
N LYS A 268 17.13 -0.39 -4.81
CA LYS A 268 16.72 -1.70 -5.32
C LYS A 268 15.25 -1.98 -4.97
N PHE A 269 14.61 -2.85 -5.74
CA PHE A 269 13.21 -3.23 -5.53
C PHE A 269 12.94 -3.76 -4.12
N VAL A 270 13.79 -4.66 -3.60
CA VAL A 270 13.65 -5.20 -2.23
C VAL A 270 13.65 -4.09 -1.18
N THR A 271 14.57 -3.12 -1.30
CA THR A 271 14.64 -1.96 -0.40
C THR A 271 13.41 -1.06 -0.51
N PHE A 272 12.85 -0.93 -1.71
CA PHE A 272 11.59 -0.23 -1.91
C PHE A 272 10.45 -0.96 -1.17
N CYS A 273 10.29 -2.26 -1.39
CA CYS A 273 9.29 -3.10 -0.74
C CYS A 273 9.40 -3.02 0.79
N ASP A 274 10.61 -3.14 1.36
CA ASP A 274 10.84 -3.00 2.82
C ASP A 274 10.25 -1.71 3.40
N ARG A 275 10.31 -0.61 2.64
CA ARG A 275 9.83 0.71 3.08
C ARG A 275 8.33 0.88 2.94
N VAL A 276 7.71 0.24 1.94
CA VAL A 276 6.31 0.48 1.56
C VAL A 276 5.35 -0.66 1.90
N LEU A 277 5.83 -1.84 2.27
CA LEU A 277 4.98 -3.03 2.47
C LEU A 277 3.89 -2.83 3.53
N LYS A 278 4.15 -1.98 4.54
CA LYS A 278 3.14 -1.59 5.53
C LYS A 278 1.94 -0.83 4.93
N TYR A 279 2.08 -0.31 3.72
CA TYR A 279 1.06 0.41 2.94
C TYR A 279 0.63 -0.39 1.70
N LYS A 280 0.95 -1.69 1.63
CA LYS A 280 0.73 -2.54 0.45
C LYS A 280 -0.65 -2.41 -0.21
N ASP A 281 -1.71 -2.22 0.57
CA ASP A 281 -3.09 -2.18 0.08
C ASP A 281 -3.39 -0.97 -0.82
N VAL A 282 -2.54 0.06 -0.79
CA VAL A 282 -2.67 1.28 -1.61
C VAL A 282 -2.11 1.07 -3.01
N PHE A 283 -1.21 0.09 -3.20
CA PHE A 283 -0.54 -0.23 -4.46
C PHE A 283 -1.38 -1.13 -5.36
N LYS A 284 -2.70 -0.92 -5.42
CA LYS A 284 -3.54 -1.54 -6.46
C LYS A 284 -3.23 -0.90 -7.81
N ILE A 285 -3.34 -1.68 -8.88
CA ILE A 285 -3.05 -1.23 -10.24
C ILE A 285 -3.80 0.07 -10.57
N SER A 286 -5.10 0.17 -10.23
CA SER A 286 -5.90 1.37 -10.45
C SER A 286 -5.31 2.62 -9.78
N ASN A 287 -4.95 2.51 -8.51
CA ASN A 287 -4.45 3.62 -7.70
C ASN A 287 -3.06 4.07 -8.18
N VAL A 288 -2.23 3.12 -8.60
CA VAL A 288 -0.90 3.41 -9.15
C VAL A 288 -1.04 4.15 -10.48
N PHE A 289 -1.95 3.73 -11.36
CA PHE A 289 -2.19 4.43 -12.62
C PHE A 289 -2.82 5.81 -12.44
N GLU A 290 -3.74 5.97 -11.49
CA GLU A 290 -4.27 7.28 -11.10
C GLU A 290 -3.13 8.22 -10.70
N PHE A 291 -2.22 7.78 -9.83
CA PHE A 291 -1.06 8.58 -9.46
C PHE A 291 -0.08 8.82 -10.63
N ILE A 292 0.09 7.87 -11.55
CA ILE A 292 0.89 8.08 -12.78
C ILE A 292 0.27 9.20 -13.62
N THR A 293 -1.05 9.19 -13.82
CA THR A 293 -1.73 10.23 -14.62
C THR A 293 -1.60 11.60 -13.98
N GLU A 294 -1.72 11.70 -12.66
CA GLU A 294 -1.48 12.94 -11.91
C GLU A 294 -0.02 13.40 -12.03
N HIS A 295 0.94 12.49 -11.88
CA HIS A 295 2.37 12.81 -11.94
C HIS A 295 2.81 13.30 -13.32
N LEU A 296 2.19 12.79 -14.38
CA LEU A 296 2.41 13.21 -15.76
C LEU A 296 1.68 14.51 -16.10
N ASN A 297 0.85 15.05 -15.20
CA ASN A 297 -0.04 16.20 -15.43
C ASN A 297 -0.91 16.01 -16.69
N LEU A 298 -1.51 14.83 -16.84
CA LEU A 298 -2.39 14.56 -17.99
C LEU A 298 -3.74 15.25 -17.80
N GLU A 299 -4.21 15.91 -18.86
CA GLU A 299 -5.55 16.50 -18.90
C GLU A 299 -6.63 15.41 -18.93
N PRO A 300 -7.86 15.65 -18.41
CA PRO A 300 -8.91 14.64 -18.35
C PRO A 300 -9.29 14.01 -19.70
N GLU A 301 -9.02 14.72 -20.80
CA GLU A 301 -9.31 14.30 -22.18
C GLU A 301 -8.17 13.48 -22.79
N GLN A 302 -6.98 13.53 -22.19
CA GLN A 302 -5.81 12.78 -22.65
C GLN A 302 -5.94 11.29 -22.31
N GLN A 303 -5.52 10.46 -23.26
CA GLN A 303 -5.52 9.02 -23.18
C GLN A 303 -4.11 8.55 -22.86
N LEU A 304 -3.95 7.83 -21.75
CA LEU A 304 -2.70 7.16 -21.41
C LEU A 304 -2.67 5.76 -22.04
N PHE A 305 -1.75 5.54 -22.99
CA PHE A 305 -1.42 4.20 -23.47
C PHE A 305 -0.11 3.75 -22.84
N VAL A 306 -0.16 2.63 -22.12
CA VAL A 306 1.00 2.05 -21.46
C VAL A 306 1.35 0.73 -22.14
N PHE A 307 2.52 0.68 -22.77
CA PHE A 307 3.10 -0.55 -23.28
C PHE A 307 3.79 -1.30 -22.15
N LEU A 308 3.04 -2.23 -21.53
CA LEU A 308 3.53 -3.06 -20.44
C LEU A 308 4.23 -4.30 -20.99
N HIS A 309 5.54 -4.36 -20.81
CA HIS A 309 6.40 -5.47 -21.18
C HIS A 309 6.83 -6.22 -19.92
N ILE A 310 6.40 -7.48 -19.80
CA ILE A 310 6.75 -8.35 -18.67
C ILE A 310 7.74 -9.40 -19.18
N ASP A 311 8.92 -9.46 -18.56
CA ASP A 311 9.95 -10.47 -18.88
C ASP A 311 10.17 -11.35 -17.65
N GLU A 312 10.01 -12.67 -17.83
CA GLU A 312 10.25 -13.69 -16.82
C GLU A 312 11.44 -14.53 -17.31
N PHE A 313 12.54 -14.52 -16.55
CA PHE A 313 13.69 -15.39 -16.80
C PHE A 313 13.84 -16.45 -15.73
#